data_AF-A0A2D4JH86-F1
#
_entry.id   AF-A0A2D4JH86-F1
#
_cell.length_a   1.000
_cell.length_b   1.000
_cell.length_c   1.000
_cell.angle_alpha   90.00
_cell.angle_beta   90.00
_cell.angle_gamma   90.00
#
_symmetry.space_group_name_H-M   'P 1'
#
loop_
_entity.id
_entity.type
_entity.pdbx_description
1 polymer ?
#
loop_
_entity_poly.entity_id
_entity_poly.type
_entity_poly.pdbx_seq_one_letter_code
_entity_poly.pdbx_strand_id
1 'polypeptide(L)'
;VKHWTNFVLTENASDAIGILNNSASFNKMTVEYKYVLMPNRLWRCGVYLQGHFLAEGCGTKKTSKHAAADEAVKILQKTQSNVSATKAVQVQKVSGAARAPAKKKSLKDLVVYENSMNPVCTLNDTAQFNKMTVEYVFERVTGMRWKCKVMLENELIAEAVGVKKTVKHVAAEEAVK
;
A
#
# COMPACT_ATOMS: atom_id res chain seq x y z
N VAL A 1 -11.50 19.67 -10.95
CA VAL A 1 -11.32 19.38 -9.50
C VAL A 1 -11.78 17.95 -9.25
N LYS A 2 -10.91 17.05 -8.75
CA LYS A 2 -11.30 15.66 -8.46
C LYS A 2 -12.18 15.65 -7.20
N HIS A 3 -13.36 15.04 -7.31
CA HIS A 3 -14.29 14.91 -6.19
C HIS A 3 -13.83 13.80 -5.22
N TRP A 4 -13.99 14.01 -3.92
CA TRP A 4 -13.55 13.07 -2.87
C TRP A 4 -14.19 11.68 -3.00
N THR A 5 -15.34 11.57 -3.66
CA THR A 5 -16.03 10.29 -3.95
C THR A 5 -15.29 9.40 -4.95
N ASN A 6 -14.34 9.95 -5.72
CA ASN A 6 -13.45 9.18 -6.61
C ASN A 6 -12.16 8.72 -5.91
N PHE A 7 -12.07 8.91 -4.59
CA PHE A 7 -10.91 8.48 -3.82
C PHE A 7 -10.85 6.95 -3.77
N VAL A 8 -9.80 6.39 -4.37
CA VAL A 8 -9.50 4.96 -4.35
C VAL A 8 -8.62 4.62 -3.15
N LEU A 9 -9.00 3.63 -2.36
CA LEU A 9 -8.20 3.19 -1.23
C LEU A 9 -7.19 2.15 -1.72
N THR A 10 -5.93 2.38 -1.38
CA THR A 10 -4.85 1.43 -1.62
C THR A 10 -4.49 0.80 -0.28
N GLU A 11 -4.78 -0.49 -0.10
CA GLU A 11 -4.51 -1.25 1.12
C GLU A 11 -3.03 -1.67 1.25
N ASN A 12 -2.13 -0.79 0.82
CA ASN A 12 -0.69 -1.07 0.68
C ASN A 12 0.10 -0.71 1.94
N ALA A 13 -0.57 -0.55 3.08
CA ALA A 13 0.03 -0.16 4.35
C ALA A 13 -0.61 -0.92 5.53
N SER A 14 0.16 -1.12 6.59
CA SER A 14 -0.25 -1.86 7.78
C SER A 14 -1.13 -1.05 8.74
N ASP A 15 -1.13 0.28 8.64
CA ASP A 15 -1.83 1.19 9.53
C ASP A 15 -2.76 2.12 8.75
N ALA A 16 -3.91 2.49 9.33
CA ALA A 16 -4.91 3.31 8.65
C ALA A 16 -4.39 4.69 8.22
N ILE A 17 -3.43 5.25 8.96
CA ILE A 17 -2.77 6.51 8.58
C ILE A 17 -1.92 6.30 7.31
N GLY A 18 -1.12 5.24 7.27
CA GLY A 18 -0.36 4.84 6.08
C GLY A 18 -1.28 4.58 4.88
N ILE A 19 -2.39 3.85 5.08
CA ILE A 19 -3.38 3.58 4.03
C ILE A 19 -3.91 4.90 3.46
N LEU A 20 -4.34 5.84 4.30
CA LEU A 20 -4.85 7.13 3.85
C LEU A 20 -3.82 7.96 3.09
N ASN A 21 -2.58 8.03 3.56
CA ASN A 21 -1.53 8.82 2.91
C ASN A 21 -1.09 8.23 1.56
N ASN A 22 -0.99 6.90 1.50
CA ASN A 22 -0.67 6.20 0.25
C ASN A 22 -1.80 6.37 -0.76
N SER A 23 -3.04 6.21 -0.30
CA SER A 23 -4.24 6.43 -1.11
C SER A 23 -4.31 7.87 -1.59
N ALA A 24 -4.03 8.85 -0.73
CA ALA A 24 -3.99 10.27 -1.09
C ALA A 24 -2.96 10.55 -2.17
N SER A 25 -1.74 10.03 -2.00
CA SER A 25 -0.66 10.15 -2.99
C SER A 25 -1.05 9.54 -4.34
N PHE A 26 -1.62 8.32 -4.33
CA PHE A 26 -2.10 7.64 -5.53
C PHE A 26 -3.19 8.45 -6.26
N ASN A 27 -4.16 8.97 -5.53
CA ASN A 27 -5.26 9.73 -6.11
C ASN A 27 -4.85 11.15 -6.55
N LYS A 28 -3.64 11.59 -6.19
CA LYS A 28 -3.19 12.99 -6.26
C LYS A 28 -4.15 13.90 -5.49
N MET A 29 -4.53 13.46 -4.29
CA MET A 29 -5.38 14.18 -3.35
C MET A 29 -4.62 14.48 -2.06
N THR A 30 -5.05 15.51 -1.32
CA THR A 30 -4.42 15.89 -0.05
C THR A 30 -5.28 15.46 1.12
N VAL A 31 -4.67 14.78 2.10
CA VAL A 31 -5.30 14.46 3.39
C VAL A 31 -4.73 15.36 4.48
N GLU A 32 -5.61 16.04 5.21
CA GLU A 32 -5.26 16.92 6.31
C GLU A 32 -5.81 16.38 7.63
N TYR A 33 -5.03 16.56 8.70
CA TYR A 33 -5.42 16.19 10.06
C TYR A 33 -5.50 17.47 10.91
N LYS A 34 -6.69 17.78 11.43
CA LYS A 34 -6.90 18.95 12.31
C LYS A 34 -7.17 18.48 13.73
N TYR A 35 -6.47 19.07 14.68
CA TYR A 35 -6.59 18.74 16.09
C TYR A 35 -7.31 19.83 16.85
N VAL A 36 -8.27 19.45 17.67
CA VAL A 36 -9.01 20.34 18.57
C VAL A 36 -8.92 19.75 19.98
N LEU A 37 -8.52 20.58 20.94
CA LEU A 37 -8.58 20.22 22.36
C LEU A 37 -9.99 20.48 22.87
N MET A 38 -10.65 19.43 23.34
CA MET A 38 -12.02 19.49 23.84
C MET A 38 -12.06 19.93 25.32
N PRO A 39 -13.18 20.52 25.80
CA PRO A 39 -13.33 20.93 27.20
C PRO A 39 -13.15 19.79 28.21
N ASN A 40 -13.42 18.55 27.81
CA ASN A 40 -13.21 17.33 28.60
C ASN A 40 -11.73 16.86 28.66
N ARG A 41 -10.79 17.71 28.24
CA ARG A 41 -9.34 17.42 28.15
C ARG A 41 -8.95 16.29 27.18
N LEU A 42 -9.86 15.84 26.32
CA LEU A 42 -9.56 14.91 25.24
C LEU A 42 -9.17 15.67 23.97
N TRP A 43 -8.35 15.03 23.14
CA TRP A 43 -8.03 15.50 21.79
C TRP A 43 -9.03 14.91 20.81
N ARG A 44 -9.59 15.77 19.96
CA ARG A 44 -10.35 15.39 18.79
C ARG A 44 -9.48 15.63 17.56
N CYS A 45 -9.32 14.61 16.74
CA CYS A 45 -8.64 14.70 15.46
C CYS A 45 -9.68 14.53 14.34
N GLY A 46 -9.82 15.52 13.48
CA GLY A 46 -10.62 15.43 12.24
C GLY A 46 -9.73 15.16 11.04
N VAL A 47 -10.16 14.25 10.16
CA VAL A 47 -9.52 13.94 8.88
C VAL A 47 -10.31 14.62 7.76
N TYR A 48 -9.61 15.38 6.94
CA TYR A 48 -10.17 16.06 5.79
C TYR A 48 -9.48 15.58 4.52
N LEU A 49 -10.22 15.32 3.46
CA LEU A 49 -9.71 14.96 2.15
C LEU A 49 -10.09 16.04 1.15
N GLN A 50 -9.09 16.71 0.56
CA GLN A 50 -9.31 17.86 -0.35
C GLN A 50 -10.20 18.94 0.29
N GLY A 51 -10.03 19.20 1.59
CA GLY A 51 -10.85 20.14 2.36
C GLY A 51 -12.23 19.64 2.77
N HIS A 52 -12.65 18.44 2.33
CA HIS A 52 -13.91 17.82 2.75
C HIS A 52 -13.72 17.00 4.02
N PHE A 53 -14.59 17.21 5.02
CA PHE A 53 -14.56 16.44 6.26
C PHE A 53 -14.97 14.98 5.99
N LEU A 54 -14.11 14.03 6.36
CA LEU A 54 -14.39 12.60 6.24
C LEU A 54 -14.81 11.97 7.55
N ALA A 55 -14.00 12.15 8.60
CA ALA A 55 -14.20 11.48 9.88
C ALA A 55 -13.49 12.23 11.01
N GLU A 56 -13.85 11.90 12.24
CA GLU A 56 -13.11 12.33 13.43
C GLU A 56 -12.94 11.20 14.43
N GLY A 57 -11.93 11.34 15.29
CA GLY A 57 -11.65 10.44 16.39
C GLY A 57 -11.27 11.21 17.65
N CYS A 58 -11.75 10.74 18.80
CA CYS A 58 -11.47 11.33 20.10
C CYS A 58 -10.51 10.45 20.92
N GLY A 59 -9.66 11.05 21.75
CA GLY A 59 -8.76 10.32 22.64
C GLY A 59 -7.56 11.15 23.10
N THR A 60 -6.42 10.52 23.31
CA THR A 60 -5.14 11.23 23.48
C THR A 60 -4.67 11.80 22.14
N LYS A 61 -3.72 12.74 22.13
CA LYS A 61 -3.19 13.30 20.87
C LYS A 61 -2.69 12.22 19.88
N LYS A 62 -2.14 11.11 20.40
CA LYS A 62 -1.68 9.96 19.60
C LYS A 62 -2.86 9.07 19.16
N THR A 63 -3.74 8.69 20.09
CA THR A 63 -4.82 7.74 19.80
C THR A 63 -5.95 8.36 18.99
N SER A 64 -6.24 9.65 19.17
CA SER A 64 -7.24 10.41 18.38
C SER A 64 -6.92 10.39 16.89
N LYS A 65 -5.64 10.51 16.50
CA LYS A 65 -5.22 10.43 15.09
C LYS A 65 -5.50 9.06 14.48
N HIS A 66 -5.16 7.99 15.19
CA HIS A 66 -5.36 6.62 14.72
C HIS A 66 -6.86 6.31 14.62
N ALA A 67 -7.64 6.67 15.65
CA ALA A 67 -9.09 6.50 15.65
C ALA A 67 -9.76 7.27 14.50
N ALA A 68 -9.33 8.51 14.25
CA ALA A 68 -9.87 9.31 13.14
C ALA A 68 -9.51 8.72 11.77
N ALA A 69 -8.30 8.17 11.63
CA ALA A 69 -7.85 7.50 10.42
C ALA A 69 -8.61 6.19 10.18
N ASP A 70 -8.82 5.38 11.22
CA ASP A 70 -9.58 4.13 11.13
C ASP A 70 -11.02 4.39 10.66
N GLU A 71 -11.70 5.38 11.23
CA GLU A 71 -13.05 5.74 10.81
C GLU A 71 -13.08 6.32 9.39
N ALA A 72 -12.09 7.13 9.00
CA ALA A 72 -12.00 7.65 7.64
C ALA A 72 -11.83 6.51 6.62
N VAL A 73 -10.98 5.51 6.89
CA VAL A 73 -10.80 4.33 6.02
C VAL A 73 -12.12 3.56 5.91
N LYS A 74 -12.81 3.28 7.03
CA LYS A 74 -14.11 2.58 7.01
C LYS A 74 -15.16 3.31 6.17
N ILE A 75 -15.24 4.63 6.30
CA ILE A 75 -16.20 5.45 5.52
C ILE A 75 -15.87 5.34 4.04
N LEU A 76 -14.60 5.51 3.66
CA LEU A 76 -14.16 5.41 2.28
C LEU A 76 -14.37 4.01 1.68
N GLN A 77 -14.13 2.95 2.46
CA GLN A 77 -14.44 1.55 2.06
C GLN A 77 -15.95 1.37 1.80
N LYS A 78 -16.81 1.89 2.69
CA LYS A 78 -18.27 1.85 2.51
C LYS A 78 -18.73 2.66 1.30
N THR A 79 -18.16 3.84 1.08
CA THR A 79 -18.48 4.67 -0.09
C THR A 79 -18.08 3.97 -1.38
N GLN A 80 -16.91 3.36 -1.46
CA GLN A 80 -16.51 2.55 -2.63
C GLN A 80 -17.41 1.32 -2.81
N SER A 81 -17.80 0.63 -1.74
CA SER A 81 -18.73 -0.50 -1.78
C SER A 81 -20.10 -0.11 -2.35
N ASN A 82 -20.58 1.11 -2.04
CA ASN A 82 -21.84 1.65 -2.57
C ASN A 82 -21.72 2.19 -4.01
N VAL A 83 -20.56 2.71 -4.41
CA VAL A 83 -20.32 3.15 -5.80
C VAL A 83 -20.27 1.94 -6.75
N SER A 84 -19.80 0.77 -6.27
CA SER A 84 -19.89 -0.51 -6.98
C SER A 84 -21.33 -0.98 -7.25
N ALA A 85 -22.32 -0.48 -6.49
CA ALA A 85 -23.73 -0.83 -6.70
C ALA A 85 -24.40 -0.01 -7.83
N THR A 86 -23.79 1.08 -8.31
CA THR A 86 -24.33 1.91 -9.42
C THR A 86 -23.46 1.91 -10.68
N LYS A 87 -22.32 1.21 -10.67
CA LYS A 87 -21.62 0.74 -11.89
C LYS A 87 -21.20 -0.71 -11.71
N ALA A 88 -22.16 -1.61 -11.93
CA ALA A 88 -21.89 -3.04 -12.05
C ALA A 88 -21.06 -3.30 -13.32
N VAL A 89 -19.73 -3.34 -13.17
CA VAL A 89 -18.92 -4.36 -13.84
C VAL A 89 -18.38 -5.23 -12.73
N GLN A 90 -19.10 -6.34 -12.51
CA GLN A 90 -18.77 -7.37 -11.55
C GLN A 90 -17.41 -7.98 -11.89
N VAL A 91 -16.48 -8.01 -10.93
CA VAL A 91 -15.54 -9.15 -10.84
C VAL A 91 -16.02 -10.00 -9.68
N GLN A 92 -16.89 -10.92 -10.05
CA GLN A 92 -17.54 -11.88 -9.18
C GLN A 92 -16.51 -12.95 -8.78
N LYS A 93 -16.36 -13.13 -7.47
CA LYS A 93 -15.77 -14.33 -6.87
C LYS A 93 -16.67 -15.51 -7.29
N VAL A 94 -16.24 -16.33 -8.24
CA VAL A 94 -16.90 -17.62 -8.53
C VAL A 94 -15.94 -18.73 -8.14
N SER A 95 -16.21 -19.29 -6.98
CA SER A 95 -15.79 -20.63 -6.60
C SER A 95 -16.47 -21.65 -7.53
N GLY A 96 -15.68 -22.48 -8.20
CA GLY A 96 -16.15 -23.74 -8.79
C GLY A 96 -15.58 -24.08 -10.17
N ALA A 97 -14.39 -24.68 -10.22
CA ALA A 97 -14.03 -25.66 -11.24
C ALA A 97 -12.73 -26.39 -10.83
N ALA A 98 -12.77 -27.71 -10.92
CA ALA A 98 -11.68 -28.61 -10.56
C ALA A 98 -10.53 -28.61 -11.59
N ARG A 99 -9.32 -28.95 -11.10
CA ARG A 99 -8.14 -29.53 -11.80
C ARG A 99 -7.44 -28.71 -12.90
N ALA A 100 -6.17 -28.34 -12.67
CA ALA A 100 -5.00 -28.74 -13.49
C ALA A 100 -3.72 -27.95 -13.06
N PRO A 101 -2.50 -28.51 -13.24
CA PRO A 101 -1.29 -28.04 -12.57
C PRO A 101 -0.64 -26.82 -13.24
N ALA A 102 0.15 -26.11 -12.43
CA ALA A 102 0.89 -24.90 -12.72
C ALA A 102 1.70 -24.97 -14.03
N LYS A 103 1.34 -24.11 -15.00
CA LYS A 103 2.27 -23.68 -16.05
C LYS A 103 3.12 -22.54 -15.49
N LYS A 104 4.39 -22.85 -15.22
CA LYS A 104 5.45 -21.88 -14.90
C LYS A 104 5.49 -20.81 -15.97
N LYS A 105 5.22 -19.56 -15.59
CA LYS A 105 5.47 -18.41 -16.47
C LYS A 105 6.99 -18.22 -16.50
N SER A 106 7.57 -18.18 -17.71
CA SER A 106 9.00 -17.91 -17.85
C SER A 106 9.26 -16.44 -17.55
N LEU A 107 10.36 -16.16 -16.85
CA LEU A 107 10.91 -14.82 -16.53
C LEU A 107 11.00 -13.85 -17.73
N LYS A 108 10.87 -14.34 -18.96
CA LYS A 108 10.94 -13.56 -20.19
C LYS A 108 9.67 -12.76 -20.50
N ASP A 109 8.56 -13.04 -19.83
CA ASP A 109 7.27 -12.32 -20.00
C ASP A 109 7.02 -11.28 -18.89
N LEU A 110 8.05 -10.90 -18.12
CA LEU A 110 7.91 -9.94 -17.03
C LEU A 110 7.56 -8.55 -17.58
N VAL A 111 6.33 -8.09 -17.33
CA VAL A 111 5.92 -6.71 -17.61
C VAL A 111 6.26 -5.85 -16.40
N VAL A 112 7.30 -5.03 -16.51
CA VAL A 112 7.71 -4.07 -15.46
C VAL A 112 6.72 -2.90 -15.45
N TYR A 113 6.09 -2.68 -14.29
CA TYR A 113 5.13 -1.60 -14.10
C TYR A 113 5.79 -0.42 -13.38
N GLU A 114 6.37 0.51 -14.14
CA GLU A 114 6.98 1.74 -13.61
C GLU A 114 5.89 2.76 -13.23
N ASN A 115 5.37 2.64 -12.01
CA ASN A 115 4.36 3.58 -11.49
C ASN A 115 4.84 4.33 -10.24
N SER A 116 6.13 4.20 -9.89
CA SER A 116 6.67 4.67 -8.62
C SER A 116 8.15 5.08 -8.75
N MET A 117 8.53 6.17 -8.08
CA MET A 117 9.95 6.57 -7.93
C MET A 117 10.70 5.76 -6.86
N ASN A 118 10.01 4.86 -6.15
CA ASN A 118 10.63 3.95 -5.19
C ASN A 118 10.77 2.55 -5.82
N PRO A 119 12.00 2.06 -6.03
CA PRO A 119 12.24 0.78 -6.70
C PRO A 119 11.61 -0.41 -5.96
N VAL A 120 11.49 -0.34 -4.63
CA VAL A 120 10.83 -1.38 -3.82
C VAL A 120 9.34 -1.49 -4.14
N CYS A 121 8.69 -0.35 -4.39
CA CYS A 121 7.27 -0.30 -4.73
C CYS A 121 7.05 -0.75 -6.17
N THR A 122 7.89 -0.28 -7.10
CA THR A 122 7.86 -0.68 -8.51
C THR A 122 8.00 -2.19 -8.67
N LEU A 123 8.93 -2.81 -7.95
CA LEU A 123 9.13 -4.25 -7.97
C LEU A 123 7.93 -5.02 -7.40
N ASN A 124 7.32 -4.53 -6.33
CA ASN A 124 6.18 -5.18 -5.70
C ASN A 124 4.93 -5.09 -6.59
N ASP A 125 4.68 -3.91 -7.16
CA ASP A 125 3.58 -3.69 -8.11
C ASP A 125 3.77 -4.56 -9.37
N THR A 126 5.02 -4.68 -9.85
CA THR A 126 5.40 -5.57 -10.95
C THR A 126 5.13 -7.04 -10.62
N ALA A 127 5.54 -7.52 -9.44
CA ALA A 127 5.29 -8.90 -9.01
C ALA A 127 3.77 -9.18 -8.90
N GLN A 128 3.03 -8.27 -8.28
CA GLN A 128 1.58 -8.37 -8.14
C GLN A 128 0.87 -8.40 -9.50
N PHE A 129 1.26 -7.52 -10.42
CA PHE A 129 0.71 -7.49 -11.78
C PHE A 129 0.90 -8.82 -12.51
N ASN A 130 2.09 -9.40 -12.37
CA ASN A 130 2.42 -10.67 -13.02
C ASN A 130 1.86 -11.91 -12.29
N LYS A 131 1.21 -11.73 -11.13
CA LYS A 131 0.74 -12.78 -10.20
C LYS A 131 1.88 -13.63 -9.63
N MET A 132 3.03 -13.00 -9.42
CA MET A 132 4.22 -13.58 -8.82
C MET A 132 4.39 -13.10 -7.38
N THR A 133 5.04 -13.90 -6.54
CA THR A 133 5.36 -13.51 -5.15
C THR A 133 6.80 -13.04 -5.06
N VAL A 134 7.01 -11.83 -4.50
CA VAL A 134 8.34 -11.29 -4.23
C VAL A 134 8.71 -11.47 -2.75
N GLU A 135 9.90 -11.97 -2.48
CA GLU A 135 10.41 -12.20 -1.14
C GLU A 135 11.76 -11.51 -0.94
N TYR A 136 11.96 -10.88 0.23
CA TYR A 136 13.20 -10.18 0.58
C TYR A 136 13.89 -10.91 1.72
N VAL A 137 15.00 -11.58 1.42
CA VAL A 137 15.81 -12.30 2.41
C VAL A 137 16.98 -11.42 2.83
N PHE A 138 17.13 -11.21 4.14
CA PHE A 138 18.21 -10.40 4.69
C PHE A 138 19.21 -11.28 5.44
N GLU A 139 20.44 -11.33 4.96
CA GLU A 139 21.56 -12.03 5.59
C GLU A 139 22.55 -11.01 6.16
N ARG A 140 23.02 -11.24 7.39
CA ARG A 140 24.04 -10.38 7.99
C ARG A 140 25.42 -10.81 7.46
N VAL A 141 26.17 -9.87 6.88
CA VAL A 141 27.55 -10.08 6.41
C VAL A 141 28.52 -9.57 7.50
N THR A 142 29.79 -9.97 7.43
CA THR A 142 30.86 -9.46 8.30
C THR A 142 30.89 -7.93 8.35
N GLY A 143 30.96 -7.39 9.57
CA GLY A 143 30.89 -5.96 9.88
C GLY A 143 29.46 -5.42 10.09
N MET A 144 29.21 -4.18 9.62
CA MET A 144 27.92 -3.46 9.70
C MET A 144 27.07 -3.62 8.42
N ARG A 145 27.42 -4.60 7.57
CA ARG A 145 26.82 -4.80 6.23
C ARG A 145 25.75 -5.90 6.25
N TRP A 146 24.74 -5.69 5.43
CA TRP A 146 23.60 -6.59 5.24
C TRP A 146 23.55 -6.96 3.77
N LYS A 147 23.31 -8.22 3.47
CA LYS A 147 23.00 -8.72 2.13
C LYS A 147 21.49 -8.86 2.03
N CYS A 148 20.88 -8.22 1.05
CA CYS A 148 19.48 -8.38 0.71
C CYS A 148 19.39 -9.16 -0.61
N LYS A 149 18.71 -10.30 -0.58
CA LYS A 149 18.39 -11.11 -1.76
C LYS A 149 16.92 -10.93 -2.07
N VAL A 150 16.61 -10.64 -3.32
CA VAL A 150 15.26 -10.52 -3.82
C VAL A 150 14.94 -11.77 -4.62
N MET A 151 13.89 -12.46 -4.20
CA MET A 151 13.41 -13.69 -4.83
C MET A 151 12.06 -13.41 -5.48
N LEU A 152 11.81 -13.94 -6.67
CA LEU A 152 10.52 -13.93 -7.36
C LEU A 152 10.13 -15.38 -7.67
N GLU A 153 8.97 -15.84 -7.19
CA GLU A 153 8.53 -17.24 -7.34
C GLU A 153 9.60 -18.29 -6.96
N ASN A 154 10.35 -18.07 -5.87
CA ASN A 154 11.48 -18.89 -5.42
C ASN A 154 12.73 -18.87 -6.34
N GLU A 155 12.81 -17.96 -7.31
CA GLU A 155 13.99 -17.74 -8.14
C GLU A 155 14.70 -16.45 -7.71
N LEU A 156 16.03 -16.48 -7.57
CA LEU A 156 16.82 -15.31 -7.20
C LEU A 156 16.90 -14.37 -8.40
N ILE A 157 16.29 -13.19 -8.27
CA ILE A 157 16.29 -12.19 -9.35
C ILE A 157 17.36 -11.10 -9.14
N ALA A 158 17.68 -10.77 -7.88
CA ALA A 158 18.70 -9.78 -7.58
C ALA A 158 19.30 -9.95 -6.18
N GLU A 159 20.51 -9.46 -5.98
CA GLU A 159 21.12 -9.34 -4.67
C GLU A 159 21.91 -8.03 -4.51
N ALA A 160 21.87 -7.43 -3.33
CA ALA A 160 22.67 -6.26 -2.99
C ALA A 160 23.26 -6.39 -1.59
N VAL A 161 24.44 -5.79 -1.39
CA VAL A 161 25.10 -5.71 -0.08
C VAL A 161 25.27 -4.26 0.33
N GLY A 162 24.80 -3.89 1.51
CA GLY A 162 24.80 -2.50 1.95
C GLY A 162 24.37 -2.30 3.39
N VAL A 163 23.99 -1.08 3.74
CA VAL A 163 23.49 -0.73 5.08
C VAL A 163 22.03 -1.19 5.20
N LYS A 164 21.64 -1.80 6.33
CA LYS A 164 20.29 -2.39 6.53
C LYS A 164 19.12 -1.49 6.11
N LYS A 165 19.27 -0.17 6.31
CA LYS A 165 18.23 0.83 6.02
C LYS A 165 18.03 1.08 4.52
N THR A 166 19.07 0.91 3.71
CA THR A 166 19.07 1.27 2.27
C THR A 166 19.23 0.06 1.36
N VAL A 167 19.75 -1.06 1.87
CA VAL A 167 20.03 -2.27 1.07
C VAL A 167 18.79 -2.84 0.39
N LYS A 168 17.59 -2.65 0.99
CA LYS A 168 16.33 -3.07 0.39
C LYS A 168 16.02 -2.30 -0.90
N HIS A 169 16.27 -0.99 -0.91
CA HIS A 169 16.07 -0.14 -2.08
C HIS A 169 17.06 -0.48 -3.19
N VAL A 170 18.32 -0.67 -2.85
CA VAL A 170 19.37 -1.04 -3.82
C VAL A 170 19.07 -2.41 -4.45
N ALA A 171 18.66 -3.39 -3.64
CA ALA A 171 18.32 -4.72 -4.15
C ALA A 171 17.08 -4.69 -5.05
N ALA A 172 16.09 -3.86 -4.72
CA ALA A 172 14.92 -3.67 -5.57
C ALA A 172 15.23 -2.90 -6.85
N GLU A 173 16.18 -1.96 -6.82
CA GLU A 173 16.62 -1.21 -7.99
C GLU A 173 17.34 -2.12 -9.00
N GLU A 174 18.21 -3.02 -8.52
CA GLU A 174 18.83 -4.03 -9.38
C GLU A 174 17.85 -5.06 -9.92
N ALA A 175 16.74 -5.32 -9.22
CA ALA A 175 15.71 -6.25 -9.68
C ALA A 175 14.77 -5.68 -10.76
N VAL A 176 14.72 -4.35 -10.92
CA VAL A 176 13.86 -3.67 -11.92
C VAL A 176 14.64 -3.14 -13.13
N LYS A 177 15.97 -3.32 -13.15
CA LYS A 177 16.84 -3.09 -14.32
C LYS A 177 16.75 -4.23 -15.32
#